data_AF-A0A926B1J8-F1
#
_entry.id   AF-A0A926B1J8-F1
#
_cell.length_a   1.000
_cell.length_b   1.000
_cell.length_c   1.000
_cell.angle_alpha   90.00
_cell.angle_beta   90.00
_cell.angle_gamma   90.00
#
_symmetry.space_group_name_H-M   'P 1'
#
loop_
_entity.id
_entity.type
_entity.pdbx_description
1 polymer ?
#
loop_
_entity_poly.entity_id
_entity_poly.type
_entity_poly.pdbx_seq_one_letter_code
_entity_poly.pdbx_strand_id
1 'polypeptide(L)'
;MDLLRSLPIGFYLETPQTWLHRLDPRLKLLYLSAFFVSCILASAFWRWGLVVFLALVTLSARMPRRVWVRQFGGLLGLCMLSGLFLLVLPDGVTSISQARRPLPAVELPQPTAYRRIYWQGGKWTFTLPGRAQPLTLDGGFLQVTRQSVKLATMGVPYLFMLLYGTNLLLLTTTPEDLALGLERLLHPLKRWGLPTAELGLVLALALRFFPLVLEEGQNIARSVSVRAINWRTLGISNTGRLVLSLGTLFVENMFAQAQRIAEAMQMRGFREAEGRLGWRTLQWGWVDRAGLAVLSLGLVLRVVLGGR
;
A
#
# COMPACT_ATOMS: atom_id res chain seq x y z
N MET A 1 3.02 19.47 25.09
CA MET A 1 2.24 18.23 24.96
C MET A 1 3.07 17.28 24.12
N ASP A 2 3.34 16.08 24.62
CA ASP A 2 4.22 15.08 23.99
C ASP A 2 3.68 14.67 22.63
N LEU A 3 4.10 15.40 21.58
CA LEU A 3 3.70 15.16 20.21
C LEU A 3 4.18 13.78 19.73
N LEU A 4 5.19 13.22 20.39
CA LEU A 4 5.67 11.84 20.22
C LEU A 4 4.67 10.78 20.69
N ARG A 5 3.76 11.09 21.64
CA ARG A 5 2.68 10.19 22.06
C ARG A 5 1.44 10.28 21.17
N SER A 6 1.23 11.42 20.49
CA SER A 6 0.05 11.66 19.64
C SER A 6 0.29 11.40 18.16
N LEU A 7 1.54 11.42 17.70
CA LEU A 7 1.89 10.94 16.38
C LEU A 7 1.83 9.40 16.39
N PRO A 8 1.04 8.76 15.52
CA PRO A 8 1.09 7.33 15.30
C PRO A 8 2.40 6.99 14.59
N ILE A 9 3.52 7.09 15.30
CA ILE A 9 4.84 6.71 14.80
C ILE A 9 4.86 5.18 14.83
N GLY A 10 4.54 4.60 13.67
CA GLY A 10 4.57 3.17 13.45
C GLY A 10 3.35 2.47 14.02
N PHE A 11 2.51 1.93 13.14
CA PHE A 11 1.39 1.06 13.50
C PHE A 11 1.86 -0.29 14.08
N TYR A 12 3.01 -0.40 14.74
CA TYR A 12 3.48 -1.68 15.25
C TYR A 12 2.76 -2.06 16.55
N LEU A 13 2.27 -3.29 16.62
CA LEU A 13 1.62 -3.81 17.83
C LEU A 13 2.65 -4.54 18.70
N GLU A 14 3.09 -3.92 19.79
CA GLU A 14 4.10 -4.53 20.69
C GLU A 14 3.51 -5.70 21.51
N THR A 15 2.21 -5.69 21.78
CA THR A 15 1.50 -6.70 22.59
C THR A 15 0.10 -6.98 22.04
N PRO A 16 -0.36 -8.24 21.88
CA PRO A 16 0.30 -9.52 22.14
C PRO A 16 1.19 -10.01 20.99
N GLN A 17 2.29 -10.72 21.31
CA GLN A 17 3.14 -11.38 20.33
C GLN A 17 2.42 -12.57 19.70
N THR A 18 1.87 -12.39 18.51
CA THR A 18 1.28 -13.48 17.73
C THR A 18 2.35 -14.26 16.96
N TRP A 19 2.00 -15.44 16.46
CA TRP A 19 2.88 -16.22 15.58
C TRP A 19 3.37 -15.41 14.37
N LEU A 20 2.52 -14.54 13.84
CA LEU A 20 2.84 -13.66 12.73
C LEU A 20 3.92 -12.64 13.10
N HIS A 21 4.13 -12.28 14.38
CA HIS A 21 5.24 -11.40 14.76
C HIS A 21 6.60 -12.11 14.69
N ARG A 22 6.63 -13.43 14.92
CA ARG A 22 7.87 -14.23 14.92
C ARG A 22 8.36 -14.63 13.53
N LEU A 23 7.51 -14.49 12.50
CA LEU A 23 7.85 -14.76 11.11
C LEU A 23 8.95 -13.81 10.61
N ASP A 24 9.89 -14.36 9.83
CA ASP A 24 10.98 -13.60 9.25
C ASP A 24 10.47 -12.41 8.40
N PRO A 25 10.95 -11.17 8.63
CA PRO A 25 10.51 -9.99 7.89
C PRO A 25 10.68 -10.11 6.37
N ARG A 26 11.74 -10.78 5.93
CA ARG A 26 12.02 -11.03 4.50
C ARG A 26 10.93 -11.86 3.86
N LEU A 27 10.50 -12.91 4.56
CA LEU A 27 9.46 -13.80 4.08
C LEU A 27 8.13 -13.08 4.07
N LYS A 28 7.80 -12.29 5.10
CA LYS A 28 6.59 -11.45 5.08
C LYS A 28 6.53 -10.52 3.86
N LEU A 29 7.64 -9.86 3.54
CA LEU A 29 7.75 -9.01 2.35
C LEU A 29 7.59 -9.80 1.05
N LEU A 30 8.20 -10.98 0.96
CA LEU A 30 8.04 -11.88 -0.19
C LEU A 30 6.62 -12.46 -0.31
N TYR A 31 5.98 -12.79 0.81
CA TYR A 31 4.57 -13.19 0.84
C TYR A 31 3.72 -12.05 0.30
N LEU A 32 3.87 -10.84 0.85
CA LEU A 32 3.08 -9.69 0.44
C LEU A 32 3.26 -9.38 -1.06
N SER A 33 4.50 -9.38 -1.55
CA SER A 33 4.77 -9.12 -2.97
C SER A 33 4.20 -10.21 -3.87
N ALA A 34 4.36 -11.49 -3.52
CA ALA A 34 3.75 -12.59 -4.24
C ALA A 34 2.22 -12.55 -4.21
N PHE A 35 1.61 -12.17 -3.08
CA PHE A 35 0.17 -11.97 -2.95
C PHE A 35 -0.33 -10.87 -3.88
N PHE A 36 0.40 -9.74 -3.97
CA PHE A 36 0.04 -8.65 -4.87
C PHE A 36 0.17 -9.05 -6.34
N VAL A 37 1.29 -9.67 -6.72
CA VAL A 37 1.47 -10.18 -8.08
C VAL A 37 0.38 -11.21 -8.42
N SER A 38 0.05 -12.10 -7.47
CA SER A 38 -1.03 -13.06 -7.67
C SER A 38 -2.38 -12.37 -7.82
N CYS A 39 -2.66 -11.30 -7.09
CA CYS A 39 -3.94 -10.60 -7.12
C CYS A 39 -4.14 -9.81 -8.44
N ILE A 40 -3.10 -9.11 -8.90
CA ILE A 40 -3.11 -8.37 -10.18
C ILE A 40 -3.51 -9.29 -11.32
N LEU A 41 -2.93 -10.48 -11.30
CA LEU A 41 -2.89 -11.39 -12.42
C LEU A 41 -4.02 -12.46 -12.34
N ALA A 42 -4.83 -12.41 -11.28
CA ALA A 42 -5.89 -13.38 -10.97
C ALA A 42 -7.24 -13.09 -11.63
N SER A 43 -7.99 -14.17 -11.89
CA SER A 43 -9.41 -14.13 -12.27
C SER A 43 -10.30 -13.73 -11.08
N ALA A 44 -11.54 -13.33 -11.36
CA ALA A 44 -12.48 -12.89 -10.33
C ALA A 44 -12.64 -13.93 -9.20
N PHE A 45 -12.83 -15.21 -9.54
CA PHE A 45 -12.97 -16.28 -8.56
C PHE A 45 -11.72 -16.44 -7.69
N TRP A 46 -10.54 -16.41 -8.30
CA TRP A 46 -9.28 -16.58 -7.59
C TRP A 46 -8.99 -15.40 -6.63
N ARG A 47 -9.36 -14.17 -6.99
CA ARG A 47 -9.22 -12.99 -6.11
C ARG A 47 -10.02 -13.14 -4.82
N TRP A 48 -11.27 -13.59 -4.91
CA TRP A 48 -12.07 -13.86 -3.72
C TRP A 48 -11.47 -15.00 -2.87
N GLY A 49 -10.93 -16.04 -3.51
CA GLY A 49 -10.18 -17.10 -2.82
C GLY A 49 -8.97 -16.56 -2.05
N LEU A 50 -8.20 -15.65 -2.64
CA LEU A 50 -7.06 -14.99 -1.99
C LEU A 50 -7.49 -14.10 -0.82
N VAL A 51 -8.62 -13.40 -0.92
CA VAL A 51 -9.19 -12.63 0.19
C VAL A 51 -9.60 -13.53 1.35
N VAL A 52 -10.26 -14.66 1.06
CA VAL A 52 -10.62 -15.66 2.07
C VAL A 52 -9.38 -16.25 2.72
N PHE A 53 -8.35 -16.59 1.94
CA PHE A 53 -7.08 -17.07 2.46
C PHE A 53 -6.43 -16.05 3.41
N LEU A 54 -6.39 -14.77 3.03
CA LEU A 54 -5.84 -13.71 3.88
C LEU A 54 -6.66 -13.52 5.17
N ALA A 55 -7.98 -13.68 5.10
CA ALA A 55 -8.86 -13.68 6.27
C ALA A 55 -8.58 -14.88 7.19
N LEU A 56 -8.34 -16.07 6.65
CA LEU A 56 -7.97 -17.27 7.41
C LEU A 56 -6.61 -17.12 8.10
N VAL A 57 -5.62 -16.54 7.41
CA VAL A 57 -4.31 -16.20 8.03
C VAL A 57 -4.49 -15.24 9.19
N THR A 58 -5.35 -14.24 9.04
CA THR A 58 -5.67 -13.29 10.13
C THR A 58 -6.34 -14.00 11.32
N LEU A 59 -7.35 -14.83 11.06
CA LEU A 59 -8.05 -15.58 12.10
C LEU A 59 -7.08 -16.49 12.86
N SER A 60 -6.16 -17.13 12.13
CA SER A 60 -5.09 -17.96 12.71
C SER A 60 -4.10 -17.15 13.54
N ALA A 61 -3.85 -15.89 13.18
CA ALA A 61 -2.99 -14.98 13.94
C ALA A 61 -3.61 -14.52 15.28
N ARG A 62 -4.88 -14.83 15.57
CA ARG A 62 -5.59 -14.52 16.84
C ARG A 62 -5.35 -13.09 17.36
N MET A 63 -5.44 -12.10 16.47
CA MET A 63 -5.26 -10.71 16.86
C MET A 63 -6.42 -10.22 17.75
N PRO A 64 -6.16 -9.36 18.76
CA PRO A 64 -7.20 -8.82 19.62
C PRO A 64 -8.25 -8.05 18.81
N ARG A 65 -9.53 -8.44 18.94
CA ARG A 65 -10.65 -7.89 18.15
C ARG A 65 -10.74 -6.35 18.19
N ARG A 66 -10.29 -5.71 19.27
CA ARG A 66 -10.29 -4.24 19.41
C ARG A 66 -9.47 -3.53 18.34
N VAL A 67 -8.28 -4.05 18.03
CA VAL A 67 -7.40 -3.50 16.98
C VAL A 67 -8.02 -3.74 15.61
N TRP A 68 -8.57 -4.95 15.43
CA TRP A 68 -9.20 -5.36 14.18
C TRP A 68 -10.38 -4.46 13.84
N VAL A 69 -11.33 -4.23 14.75
CA VAL A 69 -12.52 -3.42 14.47
C VAL A 69 -12.17 -1.96 14.13
N ARG A 70 -11.19 -1.36 14.82
CA ARG A 70 -10.82 0.04 14.58
C ARG A 70 -10.20 0.26 13.19
N GLN A 71 -9.39 -0.68 12.72
CA GLN A 71 -8.74 -0.56 11.42
C GLN A 71 -9.57 -1.15 10.27
N PHE A 72 -10.23 -2.29 10.51
CA PHE A 72 -11.06 -2.97 9.53
C PHE A 72 -12.34 -2.19 9.21
N GLY A 73 -12.90 -1.46 10.18
CA GLY A 73 -14.09 -0.63 9.96
C GLY A 73 -13.86 0.45 8.91
N GLY A 74 -12.76 1.21 9.02
CA GLY A 74 -12.39 2.22 8.03
C GLY A 74 -12.05 1.62 6.66
N LEU A 75 -11.30 0.52 6.64
CA LEU A 75 -10.93 -0.18 5.40
C LEU A 75 -12.14 -0.76 4.67
N LEU A 76 -13.06 -1.42 5.38
CA LEU A 76 -14.31 -1.93 4.81
C LEU A 76 -15.18 -0.78 4.28
N GLY A 77 -15.29 0.31 5.03
CA GLY A 77 -16.02 1.50 4.58
C GLY A 77 -15.45 2.07 3.28
N LEU A 78 -14.12 2.18 3.17
CA LEU A 78 -13.45 2.62 1.95
C LEU A 78 -13.66 1.62 0.79
N CYS A 79 -13.56 0.32 1.05
CA CYS A 79 -13.81 -0.72 0.04
C CYS A 79 -15.27 -0.69 -0.45
N MET A 80 -16.25 -0.55 0.45
CA MET A 80 -17.66 -0.42 0.10
C MET A 80 -17.92 0.85 -0.70
N LEU A 81 -17.35 1.99 -0.28
CA LEU A 81 -17.45 3.25 -1.01
C LEU A 81 -16.83 3.11 -2.41
N SER A 82 -15.65 2.50 -2.53
CA SER A 82 -15.02 2.25 -3.83
C SER A 82 -15.83 1.31 -4.72
N GLY A 83 -16.46 0.28 -4.13
CA GLY A 83 -17.31 -0.66 -4.85
C GLY A 83 -18.60 -0.01 -5.33
N LEU A 84 -19.23 0.81 -4.50
CA LEU A 84 -20.38 1.62 -4.87
C LEU A 84 -20.00 2.59 -6.01
N PHE A 85 -18.87 3.28 -5.87
CA PHE A 85 -18.37 4.19 -6.89
C PHE A 85 -18.14 3.44 -8.23
N LEU A 86 -17.45 2.30 -8.21
CA LEU A 86 -17.23 1.49 -9.42
C LEU A 86 -18.52 0.93 -10.03
N LEU A 87 -19.55 0.69 -9.23
CA LEU A 87 -20.84 0.18 -9.70
C LEU A 87 -21.70 1.30 -10.33
N VAL A 88 -21.53 2.53 -9.85
CA VAL A 88 -22.26 3.73 -10.30
C VAL A 88 -21.58 4.39 -11.50
N LEU A 89 -20.24 4.29 -11.59
CA LEU A 89 -19.51 4.90 -12.71
C LEU A 89 -19.88 4.21 -14.03
N PRO A 90 -20.39 4.95 -15.01
CA PRO A 90 -20.64 4.41 -16.33
C PRO A 90 -19.31 3.99 -16.94
N ASP A 91 -19.27 2.77 -17.50
CA ASP A 91 -18.10 2.27 -18.21
C ASP A 91 -17.72 3.28 -19.29
N GLY A 92 -16.60 4.00 -19.10
CA GLY A 92 -16.09 5.01 -20.03
C GLY A 92 -15.68 4.46 -21.41
N VAL A 93 -16.11 3.24 -21.74
CA VAL A 93 -15.96 2.62 -23.04
C VAL A 93 -17.08 3.15 -23.93
N THR A 94 -16.78 4.21 -24.68
CA THR A 94 -17.50 4.47 -25.92
C THR A 94 -17.23 3.28 -26.83
N SER A 95 -18.19 2.36 -26.94
CA SER A 95 -18.10 1.28 -27.91
C SER A 95 -18.09 1.92 -29.30
N ILE A 96 -16.91 2.12 -29.87
CA ILE A 96 -16.74 2.41 -31.30
C ILE A 96 -17.09 1.10 -32.00
N SER A 97 -18.39 0.84 -32.14
CA SER A 97 -18.91 -0.21 -33.00
C SER A 97 -18.50 0.16 -34.42
N GLN A 98 -17.35 -0.31 -34.89
CA GLN A 98 -17.05 -0.27 -36.31
C GLN A 98 -18.06 -1.16 -37.01
N ALA A 99 -18.94 -0.55 -37.80
CA ALA A 99 -19.84 -1.27 -38.69
C ALA A 99 -18.98 -2.03 -39.71
N ARG A 100 -18.78 -3.34 -39.52
CA ARG A 100 -18.34 -4.21 -40.63
C ARG A 100 -19.46 -4.17 -41.66
N ARG A 101 -19.16 -3.75 -42.89
CA ARG A 101 -20.08 -3.85 -44.01
C ARG A 101 -20.55 -5.31 -44.12
N PRO A 102 -21.85 -5.58 -44.14
CA PRO A 102 -22.34 -6.94 -44.32
C PRO A 102 -21.92 -7.44 -45.71
N LEU A 103 -21.34 -8.63 -45.78
CA LEU A 103 -21.29 -9.40 -47.02
C LEU A 103 -22.73 -9.75 -47.43
N PRO A 104 -23.07 -9.78 -48.73
CA PRO A 104 -24.44 -9.98 -49.18
C PRO A 104 -25.02 -11.31 -48.67
N ALA A 105 -26.10 -11.16 -47.89
CA ALA A 105 -27.14 -12.10 -47.46
C ALA A 105 -26.76 -13.59 -47.29
N VAL A 106 -26.37 -13.96 -46.08
CA VAL A 106 -26.81 -15.22 -45.46
C VAL A 106 -27.62 -14.84 -44.23
N GLU A 107 -28.95 -14.92 -44.34
CA GLU A 107 -29.89 -14.66 -43.24
C GLU A 107 -29.88 -15.84 -42.26
N LEU A 108 -28.92 -15.83 -41.34
CA LEU A 108 -29.06 -16.59 -40.10
C LEU A 108 -29.93 -15.75 -39.14
N PRO A 109 -30.91 -16.34 -38.44
CA PRO A 109 -31.63 -15.63 -37.38
C PRO A 109 -30.64 -15.26 -36.28
N GLN A 110 -30.14 -14.02 -36.33
CA GLN A 110 -29.22 -13.52 -35.32
C GLN A 110 -30.02 -13.11 -34.08
N PRO A 111 -29.68 -13.60 -32.88
CA PRO A 111 -30.24 -13.08 -31.64
C PRO A 111 -29.70 -11.66 -31.40
N THR A 112 -30.41 -10.64 -31.86
CA THR A 112 -29.97 -9.22 -31.84
C THR A 112 -30.19 -8.48 -30.52
N ALA A 113 -30.59 -9.15 -29.44
CA ALA A 113 -30.90 -8.47 -28.17
C ALA A 113 -29.97 -8.89 -27.02
N TYR A 114 -28.77 -8.30 -26.94
CA TYR A 114 -27.99 -8.29 -25.69
C TYR A 114 -27.93 -6.91 -25.03
N ARG A 115 -29.04 -6.17 -24.94
CA ARG A 115 -29.11 -4.99 -24.06
C ARG A 115 -29.47 -5.41 -22.64
N ARG A 116 -28.50 -5.91 -21.85
CA ARG A 116 -28.71 -6.10 -20.39
C ARG A 116 -28.18 -4.91 -19.60
N ILE A 117 -29.03 -3.87 -19.54
CA ILE A 117 -28.98 -2.82 -18.52
C ILE A 117 -29.81 -3.34 -17.35
N TYR A 118 -29.22 -3.53 -16.18
CA TYR A 118 -29.92 -4.11 -15.02
C TYR A 118 -30.87 -3.12 -14.37
N TRP A 119 -30.55 -1.83 -14.45
CA TRP A 119 -31.38 -0.75 -13.95
C TRP A 119 -31.14 0.52 -14.75
N GLN A 120 -32.20 1.11 -15.27
CA GLN A 120 -32.19 2.42 -15.93
C GLN A 120 -33.45 3.13 -15.43
N GLY A 121 -33.28 4.06 -14.49
CA GLY A 121 -34.39 4.88 -14.02
C GLY A 121 -35.05 5.62 -15.19
N GLY A 122 -36.37 5.45 -15.34
CA GLY A 122 -37.30 6.37 -16.00
C GLY A 122 -36.95 6.90 -17.40
N LYS A 123 -36.37 6.07 -18.26
CA LYS A 123 -35.81 6.32 -19.62
C LYS A 123 -36.63 7.24 -20.55
N TRP A 124 -35.93 7.98 -21.43
CA TRP A 124 -36.10 7.92 -22.91
C TRP A 124 -34.76 8.24 -23.58
N THR A 125 -34.23 7.31 -24.40
CA THR A 125 -33.07 7.57 -25.27
C THR A 125 -33.43 7.18 -26.70
N PHE A 126 -33.75 8.15 -27.54
CA PHE A 126 -33.84 7.97 -28.98
C PHE A 126 -32.45 8.16 -29.58
N THR A 127 -31.89 7.10 -30.15
CA THR A 127 -30.57 7.10 -30.80
C THR A 127 -30.77 7.17 -32.31
N LEU A 128 -30.44 8.30 -32.95
CA LEU A 128 -30.21 8.32 -34.40
C LEU A 128 -28.78 7.84 -34.71
N PRO A 129 -28.57 7.06 -35.78
CA PRO A 129 -27.26 6.56 -36.15
C PRO A 129 -26.44 7.69 -36.79
N GLY A 130 -25.24 7.97 -36.25
CA GLY A 130 -24.24 8.79 -36.96
C GLY A 130 -23.63 9.99 -36.22
N ARG A 131 -24.08 10.34 -35.01
CA ARG A 131 -23.39 11.37 -34.20
C ARG A 131 -23.05 10.85 -32.80
N ALA A 132 -21.76 10.68 -32.57
CA ALA A 132 -21.19 10.50 -31.25
C ALA A 132 -21.36 11.80 -30.47
N GLN A 133 -22.37 11.86 -29.59
CA GLN A 133 -22.37 12.55 -28.29
C GLN A 133 -23.76 12.43 -27.66
N PRO A 134 -23.90 11.82 -26.48
CA PRO A 134 -25.09 12.00 -25.65
C PRO A 134 -24.98 13.34 -24.92
N LEU A 135 -25.71 14.36 -25.39
CA LEU A 135 -26.04 15.52 -24.56
C LEU A 135 -27.12 15.10 -23.58
N THR A 136 -26.71 14.83 -22.34
CA THR A 136 -27.62 14.55 -21.22
C THR A 136 -27.73 15.79 -20.35
N LEU A 137 -28.88 16.45 -20.37
CA LEU A 137 -29.29 17.36 -19.30
C LEU A 137 -30.44 16.70 -18.53
N ASP A 138 -30.17 16.57 -17.23
CA ASP A 138 -31.03 16.32 -16.07
C ASP A 138 -31.71 14.96 -15.86
N GLY A 139 -31.31 14.31 -14.75
CA GLY A 139 -32.26 13.61 -13.86
C GLY A 139 -32.00 12.14 -13.49
N GLY A 140 -30.95 11.48 -14.00
CA GLY A 140 -30.72 10.04 -13.74
C GLY A 140 -29.26 9.65 -13.52
N PHE A 141 -28.74 9.88 -12.31
CA PHE A 141 -27.31 9.78 -11.97
C PHE A 141 -26.74 8.36 -11.89
N LEU A 142 -27.55 7.30 -11.93
CA LEU A 142 -27.10 5.92 -11.69
C LEU A 142 -27.38 5.03 -12.90
N GLN A 143 -26.33 4.59 -13.61
CA GLN A 143 -26.43 3.59 -14.67
C GLN A 143 -25.52 2.41 -14.35
N VAL A 144 -26.11 1.28 -13.98
CA VAL A 144 -25.36 0.05 -13.63
C VAL A 144 -25.28 -0.87 -14.84
N THR A 145 -24.09 -0.96 -15.43
CA THR A 145 -23.78 -1.81 -16.58
C THR A 145 -23.12 -3.12 -16.14
N ARG A 146 -23.13 -4.13 -17.03
CA ARG A 146 -22.46 -5.42 -16.81
C ARG A 146 -20.97 -5.29 -16.55
N GLN A 147 -20.33 -4.32 -17.19
CA GLN A 147 -18.90 -4.12 -17.09
C GLN A 147 -18.54 -3.33 -15.84
N SER A 148 -19.37 -2.38 -15.36
CA SER A 148 -19.24 -1.80 -14.01
C SER A 148 -19.34 -2.86 -12.91
N VAL A 149 -20.27 -3.82 -13.01
CA VAL A 149 -20.35 -4.95 -12.05
C VAL A 149 -19.12 -5.85 -12.12
N LYS A 150 -18.61 -6.14 -13.32
CA LYS A 150 -17.37 -6.91 -13.49
C LYS A 150 -16.16 -6.17 -12.92
N LEU A 151 -16.04 -4.87 -13.15
CA LEU A 151 -14.98 -4.03 -12.61
C LEU A 151 -15.06 -3.92 -11.10
N ALA A 152 -16.24 -3.73 -10.52
CA ALA A 152 -16.44 -3.69 -9.07
C ALA A 152 -16.05 -5.02 -8.41
N THR A 153 -16.55 -6.15 -8.93
CA THR A 153 -16.22 -7.49 -8.40
C THR A 153 -14.75 -7.87 -8.57
N MET A 154 -14.06 -7.32 -9.57
CA MET A 154 -12.63 -7.53 -9.77
C MET A 154 -11.76 -6.55 -8.97
N GLY A 155 -12.17 -5.29 -8.85
CA GLY A 155 -11.40 -4.19 -8.27
C GLY A 155 -11.48 -4.10 -6.75
N VAL A 156 -12.67 -4.34 -6.16
CA VAL A 156 -12.85 -4.25 -4.70
C VAL A 156 -11.98 -5.27 -3.94
N PRO A 157 -11.90 -6.56 -4.33
CA PRO A 157 -10.99 -7.52 -3.68
C PRO A 157 -9.51 -7.13 -3.78
N TYR A 158 -9.10 -6.53 -4.91
CA TYR A 158 -7.73 -6.06 -5.11
C TYR A 158 -7.38 -4.93 -4.15
N LEU A 159 -8.24 -3.91 -4.09
CA LEU A 159 -8.07 -2.78 -3.19
C LEU A 159 -8.06 -3.23 -1.72
N PHE A 160 -8.99 -4.10 -1.35
CA PHE A 160 -9.05 -4.67 0.00
C PHE A 160 -7.76 -5.42 0.34
N MET A 161 -7.29 -6.32 -0.53
CA MET A 161 -6.07 -7.09 -0.30
C MET A 161 -4.83 -6.20 -0.20
N LEU A 162 -4.72 -5.18 -1.06
CA LEU A 162 -3.62 -4.23 -1.05
C LEU A 162 -3.54 -3.47 0.28
N LEU A 163 -4.65 -2.87 0.69
CA LEU A 163 -4.69 -2.08 1.92
C LEU A 163 -4.57 -2.96 3.16
N TYR A 164 -5.32 -4.06 3.21
CA TYR A 164 -5.36 -4.94 4.38
C TYR A 164 -4.05 -5.73 4.56
N GLY A 165 -3.49 -6.28 3.49
CA GLY A 165 -2.22 -7.01 3.54
C GLY A 165 -1.05 -6.12 3.98
N THR A 166 -0.97 -4.89 3.46
CA THR A 166 0.05 -3.92 3.88
C THR A 166 -0.12 -3.54 5.34
N ASN A 167 -1.35 -3.27 5.78
CA ASN A 167 -1.62 -2.93 7.16
C ASN A 167 -1.26 -4.09 8.12
N LEU A 168 -1.57 -5.33 7.74
CA LEU A 168 -1.17 -6.52 8.50
C LEU A 168 0.35 -6.63 8.66
N LEU A 169 1.11 -6.31 7.60
CA LEU A 169 2.58 -6.27 7.65
C LEU A 169 3.08 -5.19 8.62
N LEU A 170 2.53 -3.97 8.52
CA LEU A 170 2.90 -2.82 9.36
C LEU A 170 2.55 -3.04 10.84
N LEU A 171 1.45 -3.76 11.12
CA LEU A 171 1.06 -4.17 12.47
C LEU A 171 2.03 -5.16 13.11
N THR A 172 2.57 -6.07 12.31
CA THR A 172 3.30 -7.26 12.82
C THR A 172 4.80 -7.20 12.66
N THR A 173 5.34 -6.13 12.07
CA THR A 173 6.76 -5.99 11.80
C THR A 173 7.24 -4.60 12.18
N THR A 174 8.29 -4.51 12.99
CA THR A 174 8.88 -3.24 13.39
C THR A 174 9.52 -2.55 12.17
N PRO A 175 9.59 -1.20 12.14
CA PRO A 175 10.27 -0.49 11.06
C PRO A 175 11.75 -0.89 10.94
N GLU A 176 12.43 -1.15 12.06
CA GLU A 176 13.81 -1.64 12.06
C GLU A 176 13.93 -3.02 11.39
N ASP A 177 13.01 -3.93 11.69
CA ASP A 177 12.98 -5.26 11.08
C ASP A 177 12.61 -5.24 9.59
N LEU A 178 11.74 -4.31 9.19
CA LEU A 178 11.44 -4.08 7.78
C LEU A 178 12.65 -3.55 7.02
N ALA A 179 13.43 -2.63 7.61
CA ALA A 179 14.66 -2.12 7.01
C ALA A 179 15.72 -3.22 6.82
N LEU A 180 15.96 -4.03 7.87
CA LEU A 180 16.87 -5.18 7.77
C LEU A 180 16.36 -6.23 6.77
N GLY A 181 15.05 -6.42 6.69
CA GLY A 181 14.42 -7.28 5.69
C GLY A 181 14.66 -6.79 4.27
N LEU A 182 14.46 -5.50 4.03
CA LEU A 182 14.70 -4.83 2.75
C LEU A 182 16.17 -4.88 2.34
N GLU A 183 17.10 -4.58 3.24
CA GLU A 183 18.55 -4.70 2.99
C GLU A 183 18.90 -6.09 2.43
N ARG A 184 18.40 -7.14 3.08
CA ARG A 184 18.69 -8.52 2.67
C ARG A 184 18.00 -8.91 1.37
N LEU A 185 16.84 -8.32 1.04
CA LEU A 185 16.19 -8.49 -0.27
C LEU A 185 16.93 -7.75 -1.40
N LEU A 186 17.65 -6.67 -1.08
CA LEU A 186 18.49 -5.96 -2.03
C LEU A 186 19.84 -6.65 -2.27
N HIS A 187 20.31 -7.51 -1.38
CA HIS A 187 21.57 -8.26 -1.54
C HIS A 187 21.82 -8.89 -2.93
N PRO A 188 20.86 -9.54 -3.63
CA PRO A 188 21.08 -10.03 -5.00
C PRO A 188 21.44 -8.94 -6.01
N LEU A 189 20.95 -7.70 -5.82
CA LEU A 189 21.27 -6.55 -6.68
C LEU A 189 22.72 -6.06 -6.51
N LYS A 190 23.45 -6.56 -5.51
CA LYS A 190 24.90 -6.34 -5.38
C LYS A 190 25.65 -6.76 -6.65
N ARG A 191 25.15 -7.76 -7.38
CA ARG A 191 25.72 -8.19 -8.67
C ARG A 191 25.71 -7.09 -9.74
N TRP A 192 24.86 -6.07 -9.58
CA TRP A 192 24.79 -4.91 -10.47
C TRP A 192 25.55 -3.69 -9.92
N GLY A 193 26.46 -3.89 -8.96
CA GLY A 193 27.32 -2.83 -8.40
C GLY A 193 26.67 -2.00 -7.30
N LEU A 194 25.50 -2.39 -6.79
CA LEU A 194 24.82 -1.67 -5.71
C LEU A 194 25.44 -1.99 -4.32
N PRO A 195 25.86 -0.99 -3.52
CA PRO A 195 26.45 -1.20 -2.18
C PRO A 195 25.36 -1.44 -1.12
N THR A 196 24.79 -2.65 -1.13
CA THR A 196 23.62 -2.98 -0.30
C THR A 196 23.86 -2.86 1.21
N ALA A 197 25.08 -3.18 1.67
CA ALA A 197 25.44 -3.13 3.09
C ALA A 197 25.55 -1.70 3.65
N GLU A 198 26.01 -0.76 2.81
CA GLU A 198 26.06 0.66 3.14
C GLU A 198 24.64 1.24 3.19
N LEU A 199 23.81 0.93 2.18
CA LEU A 199 22.41 1.34 2.16
C LEU A 199 21.65 0.81 3.38
N GLY A 200 21.88 -0.46 3.76
CA GLY A 200 21.31 -1.05 4.97
C GLY A 200 21.72 -0.31 6.25
N LEU A 201 23.00 0.06 6.36
CA LEU A 201 23.48 0.88 7.48
C LEU A 201 22.82 2.24 7.51
N VAL A 202 22.81 2.96 6.38
CA VAL A 202 22.21 4.29 6.31
C VAL A 202 20.73 4.23 6.70
N LEU A 203 20.00 3.22 6.22
CA LEU A 203 18.58 3.03 6.55
C LEU A 203 18.37 2.70 8.03
N ALA A 204 19.12 1.75 8.59
CA ALA A 204 19.00 1.36 9.99
C ALA A 204 19.38 2.52 10.93
N LEU A 205 20.42 3.26 10.55
CA LEU A 205 20.89 4.45 11.25
C LEU A 205 19.83 5.58 11.19
N ALA A 206 19.25 5.82 10.01
CA ALA A 206 18.20 6.81 9.82
C ALA A 206 16.96 6.52 10.66
N LEU A 207 16.51 5.26 10.73
CA LEU A 207 15.38 4.88 11.58
C LEU A 207 15.66 5.12 13.07
N ARG A 208 16.89 4.87 13.51
CA ARG A 208 17.30 5.14 14.91
C ARG A 208 17.47 6.61 15.22
N PHE A 209 17.82 7.44 14.23
CA PHE A 209 17.88 8.89 14.40
C PHE A 209 16.56 9.59 14.17
N PHE A 210 15.60 8.96 13.53
CA PHE A 210 14.29 9.55 13.27
C PHE A 210 13.61 10.10 14.54
N PRO A 211 13.58 9.37 15.69
CA PRO A 211 13.05 9.92 16.94
C PRO A 211 13.80 11.17 17.42
N LEU A 212 15.13 11.17 17.33
CA LEU A 212 15.97 12.29 17.73
C LEU A 212 15.74 13.52 16.84
N VAL A 213 15.63 13.32 15.53
CA VAL A 213 15.34 14.37 14.54
C VAL A 213 13.97 15.00 14.83
N LEU A 214 12.98 14.18 15.16
CA LEU A 214 11.65 14.66 15.56
C LEU A 214 11.68 15.44 16.87
N GLU A 215 12.45 14.96 17.85
CA GLU A 215 12.62 15.65 19.14
C GLU A 215 13.27 17.02 18.95
N GLU A 216 14.31 17.13 18.12
CA GLU A 216 14.94 18.40 17.81
C GLU A 216 13.97 19.38 17.12
N GLY A 217 13.20 18.89 16.13
CA GLY A 217 12.17 19.70 15.49
C GLY A 217 11.13 20.23 16.48
N GLN A 218 10.74 19.40 17.45
CA GLN A 218 9.83 19.79 18.53
C GLN A 218 10.47 20.77 19.51
N ASN A 219 11.75 20.64 19.81
CA ASN A 219 12.49 21.56 20.68
C ASN A 219 12.60 22.95 20.06
N ILE A 220 12.93 23.02 18.77
CA ILE A 220 12.96 24.28 18.03
C ILE A 220 11.56 24.89 17.96
N ALA A 221 10.53 24.09 17.63
CA ALA A 221 9.14 24.58 17.59
C ALA A 221 8.69 25.14 18.95
N ARG A 222 9.03 24.47 20.06
CA ARG A 222 8.74 24.94 21.42
C ARG A 222 9.51 26.22 21.76
N SER A 223 10.79 26.29 21.45
CA SER A 223 11.63 27.48 21.66
C SER A 223 11.05 28.71 20.93
N VAL A 224 10.61 28.52 19.69
CA VAL A 224 9.97 29.57 18.88
C VAL A 224 8.63 29.98 19.45
N SER A 225 7.84 29.03 19.96
CA SER A 225 6.54 29.34 20.59
C SER A 225 6.69 30.22 21.84
N VAL A 226 7.78 30.06 22.60
CA VAL A 226 8.10 30.90 23.77
C VAL A 226 8.54 32.31 23.36
N ARG A 227 9.14 32.47 22.17
CA ARG A 227 9.54 33.78 21.62
C ARG A 227 8.34 34.64 21.15
N ALA A 228 7.11 34.24 21.47
CA ALA A 228 5.87 35.01 21.29
C ALA A 228 5.71 35.62 19.88
N ILE A 229 6.03 34.85 18.84
CA ILE A 229 5.92 35.30 17.46
C ILE A 229 4.42 35.41 17.11
N ASN A 230 3.98 36.62 16.74
CA ASN A 230 2.58 36.90 16.42
C ASN A 230 2.19 36.30 15.05
N TRP A 231 1.86 35.01 15.01
CA TRP A 231 1.48 34.28 13.78
C TRP A 231 0.35 34.94 12.96
N ARG A 232 -0.54 35.70 13.62
CA ARG A 232 -1.64 36.42 12.94
C ARG A 232 -1.21 37.65 12.16
N THR A 233 -0.06 38.25 12.47
CA THR A 233 0.45 39.45 11.78
C THR A 233 1.53 39.13 10.75
N LEU A 234 2.06 37.90 10.74
CA LEU A 234 3.02 37.48 9.72
C LEU A 234 2.30 37.16 8.40
N GLY A 235 2.58 37.96 7.37
CA GLY A 235 2.28 37.57 5.99
C GLY A 235 3.10 36.34 5.55
N ILE A 236 2.71 35.75 4.41
CA ILE A 236 3.33 34.53 3.85
C ILE A 236 4.84 34.71 3.62
N SER A 237 5.28 35.90 3.16
CA SER A 237 6.69 36.22 2.90
C SER A 237 7.55 36.21 4.18
N ASN A 238 7.03 36.78 5.28
CA ASN A 238 7.77 36.84 6.54
C ASN A 238 7.77 35.47 7.24
N THR A 239 6.68 34.72 7.11
CA THR A 239 6.60 33.33 7.59
C THR A 239 7.64 32.45 6.89
N GLY A 240 7.76 32.55 5.56
CA GLY A 240 8.76 31.81 4.80
C GLY A 240 10.19 32.11 5.24
N ARG A 241 10.54 33.39 5.45
CA ARG A 241 11.87 33.79 5.95
C ARG A 241 12.19 33.22 7.33
N LEU A 242 11.19 33.19 8.21
CA LEU A 242 11.32 32.59 9.54
C LEU A 242 11.48 31.07 9.46
N VAL A 243 10.70 30.39 8.63
CA VAL A 243 10.84 28.94 8.43
C VAL A 243 12.22 28.60 7.87
N LEU A 244 12.74 29.41 6.95
CA LEU A 244 14.09 29.23 6.42
C LEU A 244 15.17 29.39 7.49
N SER A 245 15.08 30.42 8.34
CA SER A 245 16.08 30.62 9.41
C SER A 245 16.01 29.55 10.52
N LEU A 246 14.83 28.99 10.78
CA LEU A 246 14.70 27.83 11.65
C LEU A 246 15.20 26.55 10.98
N GLY A 247 14.99 26.42 9.68
CA GLY A 247 15.50 25.32 8.87
C GLY A 247 17.02 25.26 8.87
N THR A 248 17.71 26.40 8.75
CA THR A 248 19.18 26.45 8.83
C THR A 248 19.68 25.97 10.20
N LEU A 249 19.08 26.44 11.30
CA LEU A 249 19.41 25.98 12.65
C LEU A 249 19.20 24.47 12.82
N PHE A 250 18.07 23.96 12.32
CA PHE A 250 17.77 22.54 12.39
C PHE A 250 18.79 21.70 11.61
N VAL A 251 19.16 22.11 10.40
CA VAL A 251 20.16 21.40 9.58
C VAL A 251 21.54 21.44 10.24
N GLU A 252 21.96 22.58 10.77
CA GLU A 252 23.22 22.70 11.52
C GLU A 252 23.28 21.73 12.71
N ASN A 253 22.21 21.68 13.52
CA ASN A 253 22.11 20.77 14.65
C ASN A 253 22.14 19.29 14.22
N MET A 254 21.43 18.94 13.13
CA MET A 254 21.42 17.57 12.60
C MET A 254 22.77 17.18 12.00
N PHE A 255 23.50 18.11 11.39
CA PHE A 255 24.83 17.88 10.87
C PHE A 255 25.85 17.64 12.00
N ALA A 256 25.83 18.50 13.03
CA ALA A 256 26.66 18.31 14.22
C ALA A 256 26.37 16.96 14.90
N GLN A 257 25.10 16.56 14.94
CA GLN A 257 24.71 15.24 15.44
C GLN A 257 25.31 14.13 14.59
N ALA A 258 25.15 14.18 13.27
CA ALA A 258 25.70 13.19 12.34
C ALA A 258 27.23 13.04 12.49
N GLN A 259 27.95 14.14 12.66
CA GLN A 259 29.40 14.12 12.92
C GLN A 259 29.75 13.39 14.22
N ARG A 260 29.06 13.70 15.33
CA ARG A 260 29.27 12.99 16.62
C ARG A 260 29.07 11.48 16.50
N ILE A 261 28.09 11.06 15.71
CA ILE A 261 27.82 9.63 15.46
C ILE A 261 28.94 9.02 14.63
N ALA A 262 29.35 9.68 13.55
CA ALA A 262 30.41 9.21 12.68
C ALA A 262 31.74 9.05 13.45
N GLU A 263 32.12 10.05 14.23
CA GLU A 263 33.29 10.01 15.11
C GLU A 263 33.19 8.87 16.11
N ALA A 264 32.05 8.72 16.81
CA ALA A 264 31.84 7.62 17.74
C ALA A 264 31.91 6.24 17.06
N MET A 265 31.45 6.11 15.82
CA MET A 265 31.55 4.88 15.04
C MET A 265 33.02 4.58 14.68
N GLN A 266 33.78 5.58 14.24
CA GLN A 266 35.21 5.43 13.95
C GLN A 266 36.02 5.05 15.20
N MET A 267 35.75 5.69 16.34
CA MET A 267 36.39 5.36 17.63
C MET A 267 36.09 3.93 18.10
N ARG A 268 34.91 3.39 17.74
CA ARG A 268 34.55 1.99 18.00
C ARG A 268 35.14 1.00 16.98
N GLY A 269 35.99 1.47 16.06
CA GLY A 269 36.66 0.65 15.06
C GLY A 269 35.80 0.30 13.84
N PHE A 270 34.73 1.06 13.57
CA PHE A 270 33.94 0.87 12.35
C PHE A 270 34.74 1.34 11.13
N ARG A 271 35.15 0.41 10.26
CA ARG A 271 35.96 0.69 9.05
C ARG A 271 35.18 0.51 7.76
N GLU A 272 34.43 -0.59 7.62
CA GLU A 272 33.68 -0.90 6.41
C GLU A 272 32.29 -1.41 6.75
N ALA A 273 31.34 -1.11 5.86
CA ALA A 273 29.98 -1.63 5.96
C ALA A 273 29.91 -3.12 5.61
N GLU A 274 30.84 -3.60 4.78
CA GLU A 274 30.92 -4.93 4.23
C GLU A 274 31.67 -5.89 5.19
N GLY A 275 31.21 -7.14 5.33
CA GLY A 275 31.80 -8.10 6.28
C GLY A 275 31.27 -8.04 7.72
N ARG A 276 30.22 -7.25 8.00
CA ARG A 276 29.56 -7.26 9.30
C ARG A 276 28.93 -8.62 9.63
N LEU A 277 29.36 -9.22 10.73
CA LEU A 277 28.62 -10.30 11.41
C LEU A 277 27.36 -9.68 12.02
N GLY A 278 26.23 -9.80 11.32
CA GLY A 278 24.96 -9.25 11.77
C GLY A 278 24.54 -9.86 13.11
N TRP A 279 24.55 -9.04 14.17
CA TRP A 279 24.15 -9.45 15.53
C TRP A 279 22.73 -10.02 15.60
N ARG A 280 21.84 -9.60 14.67
CA ARG A 280 20.49 -10.16 14.50
C ARG A 280 20.47 -11.14 13.32
N THR A 281 20.69 -12.41 13.62
CA THR A 281 20.51 -13.48 12.64
C THR A 281 19.01 -13.79 12.53
N LEU A 282 18.47 -13.67 11.30
CA LEU A 282 17.09 -14.11 11.03
C LEU A 282 17.19 -15.61 10.78
N GLN A 283 16.72 -16.41 11.74
CA GLN A 283 16.79 -17.87 11.70
C GLN A 283 15.46 -18.42 11.21
N TRP A 284 15.54 -19.34 10.25
CA TRP A 284 14.37 -19.92 9.61
C TRP A 284 13.70 -20.92 10.55
N GLY A 285 12.51 -20.59 11.03
CA GLY A 285 11.67 -21.50 11.79
C GLY A 285 11.02 -22.56 10.90
N TRP A 286 10.50 -23.64 11.49
CA TRP A 286 9.69 -24.63 10.77
C TRP A 286 8.41 -24.03 10.18
N VAL A 287 7.90 -23.05 10.91
CA VAL A 287 6.84 -22.09 10.56
C VAL A 287 7.09 -21.40 9.21
N ASP A 288 8.32 -20.94 9.02
CA ASP A 288 8.72 -20.19 7.84
C ASP A 288 8.76 -21.11 6.61
N ARG A 289 9.20 -22.35 6.81
CA ARG A 289 9.20 -23.40 5.77
C ARG A 289 7.79 -23.83 5.41
N ALA A 290 6.91 -24.01 6.40
CA ALA A 290 5.50 -24.32 6.18
C ALA A 290 4.80 -23.20 5.40
N GLY A 291 5.05 -21.94 5.77
CA GLY A 291 4.55 -20.79 5.01
C GLY A 291 5.04 -20.80 3.55
N LEU A 292 6.32 -21.12 3.32
CA LEU A 292 6.92 -21.10 1.98
C LEU A 292 6.33 -22.21 1.10
N ALA A 293 6.07 -23.37 1.70
CA ALA A 293 5.35 -24.45 1.04
C ALA A 293 3.93 -24.02 0.64
N VAL A 294 3.20 -23.33 1.53
CA VAL A 294 1.85 -22.83 1.22
C VAL A 294 1.86 -21.78 0.12
N LEU A 295 2.80 -20.82 0.12
CA LEU A 295 2.90 -19.83 -0.95
C LEU A 295 3.30 -20.45 -2.29
N SER A 296 4.30 -21.34 -2.28
CA SER A 296 4.74 -22.01 -3.51
C SER A 296 3.61 -22.88 -4.08
N LEU A 297 2.91 -23.64 -3.24
CA LEU A 297 1.74 -24.41 -3.65
C LEU A 297 0.62 -23.52 -4.16
N GLY A 298 0.36 -22.37 -3.52
CA GLY A 298 -0.64 -21.40 -3.98
C GLY A 298 -0.29 -20.79 -5.34
N LEU A 299 0.98 -20.46 -5.58
CA LEU A 299 1.46 -19.98 -6.88
C LEU A 299 1.39 -21.06 -7.95
N VAL A 300 1.80 -22.31 -7.64
CA VAL A 300 1.73 -23.45 -8.57
C VAL A 300 0.28 -23.77 -8.93
N LEU A 301 -0.60 -23.88 -7.93
CA LEU A 301 -2.03 -24.11 -8.12
C LEU A 301 -2.65 -23.02 -8.98
N ARG A 302 -2.20 -21.77 -8.82
CA ARG A 302 -2.61 -20.63 -9.63
C ARG A 302 -2.08 -20.69 -11.06
N VAL A 303 -0.84 -21.11 -11.30
CA VAL A 303 -0.30 -21.30 -12.66
C VAL A 303 -1.07 -22.41 -13.38
N VAL A 304 -1.41 -23.49 -12.67
CA VAL A 304 -2.15 -24.64 -13.20
C VAL A 304 -3.61 -24.29 -13.50
N LEU A 305 -4.29 -23.56 -12.61
CA LEU A 305 -5.70 -23.17 -12.78
C LEU A 305 -5.88 -21.92 -13.63
N GLY A 306 -4.89 -21.03 -13.68
CA GLY A 306 -4.91 -19.76 -14.42
C GLY A 306 -4.36 -19.85 -15.84
N GLY A 307 -3.88 -21.02 -16.27
CA GLY A 307 -3.49 -21.30 -17.65
C GLY A 307 -4.67 -21.54 -18.61
N ARG A 308 -5.90 -21.17 -18.24
CA ARG A 308 -7.12 -21.25 -19.06
C ARG A 308 -7.88 -19.93 -19.04
#